data_AF-A0A6J5CEK1-F1
#
_entry.id   AF-A0A6J5CEK1-F1
#
_cell.length_a   1.000
_cell.length_b   1.000
_cell.length_c   1.000
_cell.angle_alpha   90.00
_cell.angle_beta   90.00
_cell.angle_gamma   90.00
#
_symmetry.space_group_name_H-M   'P 1'
#
loop_
_entity.id
_entity.type
_entity.pdbx_description
1 polymer ?
#
loop_
_entity_poly.entity_id
_entity_poly.type
_entity_poly.pdbx_seq_one_letter_code
_entity_poly.pdbx_strand_id
1 'polypeptide(L)' 'MSASQLADRASVNRLTLRELETGTGNPRLSTLLAVCHVLDLDLNVLPRGLAPMVGSDTNLRSGALKRLLATRRDRTSKE' A
#
# COMPACT_ATOMS: atom_id res chain seq x y z
N MET A 1 12.11 -8.09 -14.05
CA MET A 1 11.91 -9.31 -13.24
C MET A 1 10.64 -9.98 -13.71
N SER A 2 10.64 -11.30 -13.96
CA SER A 2 9.42 -12.04 -14.31
C SER A 2 8.57 -12.36 -13.07
N ALA A 3 7.29 -12.67 -13.25
CA ALA A 3 6.42 -13.13 -12.15
C ALA A 3 6.97 -14.38 -11.45
N SER A 4 7.57 -15.31 -12.20
CA SER A 4 8.24 -16.49 -11.63
C SER A 4 9.41 -16.11 -10.73
N GLN A 5 10.28 -15.20 -11.19
CA GLN A 5 11.42 -14.71 -10.40
C GLN A 5 10.97 -13.95 -9.15
N LEU A 6 9.88 -13.18 -9.24
CA LEU A 6 9.31 -12.47 -8.09
C LEU A 6 8.77 -13.45 -7.05
N ALA A 7 7.99 -14.45 -7.48
CA ALA A 7 7.45 -15.48 -6.60
C ALA A 7 8.57 -16.21 -5.85
N ASP A 8 9.62 -16.61 -6.57
CA ASP A 8 10.76 -17.33 -6.00
C ASP A 8 11.52 -16.43 -5.00
N ARG A 9 11.80 -15.16 -5.34
CA ARG A 9 12.50 -14.21 -4.45
C ARG A 9 11.67 -13.82 -3.22
N ALA A 10 10.35 -13.70 -3.36
CA ALA A 10 9.46 -13.35 -2.26
C ALA A 10 9.09 -14.57 -1.40
N SER A 11 9.51 -15.78 -1.79
CA SER A 11 9.05 -17.05 -1.17
C SER A 11 7.52 -17.17 -1.14
N VAL A 12 6.87 -16.77 -2.24
CA VAL A 12 5.41 -16.79 -2.40
C VAL A 12 5.02 -17.80 -3.48
N ASN A 13 3.92 -18.52 -3.29
CA ASN A 13 3.39 -19.43 -4.30
C ASN A 13 2.97 -18.65 -5.57
N ARG A 14 3.33 -19.15 -6.76
CA ARG A 14 2.97 -18.53 -8.05
C ARG A 14 1.47 -18.32 -8.24
N LEU A 15 0.63 -19.23 -7.74
CA LEU A 15 -0.82 -19.06 -7.76
C LEU A 15 -1.25 -17.86 -6.91
N THR A 16 -0.71 -17.75 -5.69
CA THR A 16 -1.00 -16.62 -4.80
C THR A 16 -0.51 -15.30 -5.38
N LEU A 17 0.66 -15.27 -6.02
CA LEU A 17 1.15 -14.08 -6.70
C LEU A 17 0.24 -13.70 -7.88
N ARG A 18 -0.19 -14.69 -8.68
CA ARG A 18 -1.13 -14.47 -9.79
C ARG A 18 -2.47 -13.93 -9.29
N GLU A 19 -3.03 -14.51 -8.23
CA GLU A 19 -4.29 -14.04 -7.64
C GLU A 19 -4.19 -12.62 -7.06
N LEU A 20 -3.01 -12.26 -6.55
CA LEU A 20 -2.69 -10.91 -6.10
C LEU A 20 -2.61 -9.93 -7.27
N GLU A 21 -1.99 -10.32 -8.39
CA GLU A 21 -1.91 -9.52 -9.62
C GLU A 21 -3.28 -9.32 -10.29
N THR A 22 -4.16 -10.33 -10.25
CA THR A 22 -5.51 -10.26 -10.83
C THR A 22 -6.55 -9.67 -9.89
N GLY A 23 -6.19 -9.38 -8.64
CA GLY A 23 -7.11 -8.86 -7.62
C GLY A 23 -8.20 -9.84 -7.21
N THR A 24 -8.04 -11.14 -7.52
CA THR A 24 -9.03 -12.19 -7.23
C THR A 24 -8.71 -12.96 -5.95
N GLY A 25 -7.53 -12.75 -5.36
CA GLY A 25 -7.08 -13.41 -4.14
C GLY A 25 -7.37 -12.62 -2.87
N ASN A 26 -7.33 -13.33 -1.74
CA ASN A 26 -7.26 -12.74 -0.40
C ASN A 26 -5.89 -13.03 0.23
N PRO A 27 -4.81 -12.38 -0.24
CA PRO A 27 -3.46 -12.63 0.26
C PRO A 27 -3.35 -12.22 1.72
N ARG A 28 -2.55 -12.97 2.49
CA ARG A 28 -2.18 -12.55 3.85
C ARG A 28 -1.36 -11.26 3.76
N LEU A 29 -1.47 -10.40 4.78
CA LEU A 29 -0.67 -9.18 4.86
C LEU A 29 0.85 -9.47 4.77
N SER A 30 1.31 -10.55 5.39
CA SER A 30 2.71 -10.98 5.29
C SER A 30 3.16 -11.29 3.85
N THR A 31 2.28 -11.88 3.04
CA THR A 31 2.53 -12.14 1.62
C THR A 31 2.68 -10.86 0.83
N LEU A 32 1.78 -9.89 1.06
CA LEU A 32 1.86 -8.59 0.41
C LEU A 32 3.14 -7.85 0.78
N LEU A 33 3.51 -7.86 2.07
CA LEU A 33 4.74 -7.22 2.55
C LEU A 33 6.00 -7.87 1.96
N ALA A 34 6.05 -9.20 1.83
CA ALA A 34 7.18 -9.90 1.21
C ALA A 34 7.36 -9.48 -0.26
N VAL A 35 6.26 -9.37 -1.01
CA VAL A 35 6.28 -8.90 -2.40
C VAL A 35 6.73 -7.44 -2.49
N CYS A 36 6.20 -6.57 -1.62
CA CYS A 36 6.62 -5.16 -1.54
C CYS A 36 8.12 -5.03 -1.24
N HIS A 37 8.64 -5.82 -0.30
CA HIS A 37 10.06 -5.79 0.06
C HIS A 37 10.98 -6.14 -1.13
N VAL A 38 10.65 -7.20 -1.88
CA VAL A 38 11.45 -7.61 -3.06
C VAL A 38 11.42 -6.55 -4.17
N LEU A 39 10.32 -5.79 -4.26
CA LEU A 39 10.12 -4.73 -5.24
C LEU A 39 10.59 -3.35 -4.75
N ASP A 40 11.14 -3.25 -3.54
CA ASP A 40 11.53 -1.98 -2.91
C ASP A 40 10.37 -0.97 -2.85
N LEU A 41 9.18 -1.45 -2.47
CA LEU A 41 7.96 -0.66 -2.34
C LEU A 41 7.60 -0.41 -0.88
N ASP A 42 7.27 0.85 -0.58
CA ASP A 42 6.70 1.24 0.71
C ASP A 42 5.18 1.09 0.75
N LEU A 43 4.69 0.42 1.79
CA LEU A 43 3.24 0.27 2.03
C LEU A 43 2.72 1.45 2.87
N ASN A 44 1.83 2.25 2.27
CA ASN A 44 1.21 3.39 2.93
C ASN A 44 -0.24 3.08 3.30
N VAL A 45 -0.55 3.05 4.60
CA VAL A 45 -1.92 2.88 5.09
C VAL A 45 -2.57 4.24 5.25
N LEU A 46 -3.71 4.42 4.60
CA LEU A 46 -4.45 5.69 4.57
C LEU A 46 -5.87 5.48 5.10
N PRO A 47 -6.45 6.48 5.80
CA PRO A 47 -7.89 6.47 6.09
C PRO A 47 -8.69 6.37 4.78
N ARG A 48 -9.79 5.60 4.78
CA ARG A 48 -10.59 5.33 3.56
C ARG A 48 -11.04 6.59 2.82
N GLY A 49 -11.40 7.65 3.54
CA GLY A 49 -11.81 8.93 2.97
C GLY A 49 -10.66 9.74 2.32
N LEU A 50 -9.41 9.28 2.44
CA LEU A 50 -8.23 9.95 1.89
C LEU A 50 -7.72 9.31 0.59
N ALA A 51 -8.13 8.08 0.29
CA ALA A 51 -7.64 7.33 -0.89
C ALA A 51 -7.84 8.08 -2.22
N PRO A 52 -8.98 8.76 -2.49
CA PRO A 52 -9.17 9.50 -3.73
C PRO A 52 -8.24 10.71 -3.89
N MET A 53 -7.74 11.25 -2.77
CA MET A 53 -6.89 12.44 -2.76
C MET A 53 -5.42 12.10 -3.03
N VAL A 54 -4.99 10.88 -2.67
CA VAL A 54 -3.59 10.43 -2.81
C VAL A 54 -3.30 9.87 -4.20
N GLY A 55 -4.30 9.30 -4.87
CA GLY A 55 -4.15 8.69 -6.20
C GLY A 55 -3.71 9.63 -7.32
N SER A 56 -3.82 10.95 -7.13
CA SER A 56 -3.59 11.94 -8.19
C SER A 56 -2.25 12.68 -8.07
N ASP A 57 -1.61 12.65 -6.90
CA ASP A 57 -0.45 13.51 -6.62
C ASP A 57 0.72 12.70 -6.06
N THR A 58 1.69 12.39 -6.93
CA THR A 58 2.99 11.80 -6.56
C THR A 58 3.75 12.67 -5.54
N ASN A 59 3.40 13.96 -5.44
CA ASN A 59 3.98 14.96 -4.53
C ASN A 59 3.42 14.93 -3.10
N LEU A 60 2.37 14.15 -2.82
CA LEU A 60 1.79 14.04 -1.47
C LEU A 60 2.63 13.23 -0.49
N ARG A 61 3.79 12.70 -0.91
CA ARG A 61 4.66 11.90 -0.05
C ARG A 61 5.10 12.72 1.18
N SER A 62 4.62 12.26 2.33
CA SER A 62 4.95 12.70 3.68
C SER A 62 4.44 14.08 4.10
N GLY A 63 4.87 15.17 3.47
CA GLY A 63 4.70 16.53 4.03
C GLY A 63 3.27 17.07 4.02
N ALA A 64 2.61 17.01 2.86
CA ALA A 64 1.24 17.47 2.70
C ALA A 64 0.22 16.57 3.41
N LEU A 65 0.48 15.26 3.42
CA LEU A 65 -0.31 14.28 4.13
C LEU A 65 -0.23 14.48 5.65
N LYS A 66 0.98 14.73 6.20
CA LYS A 66 1.16 15.11 7.62
C LYS A 66 0.34 16.35 7.98
N ARG A 67 0.38 17.39 7.14
CA ARG A 67 -0.38 18.63 7.36
C ARG A 67 -1.89 18.37 7.37
N LEU A 68 -2.38 17.59 6.41
CA LEU A 68 -3.81 17.30 6.28
C LEU A 68 -4.36 16.44 7.43
N LEU A 69 -3.54 15.50 7.93
CA LEU A 69 -3.85 14.73 9.13
C LEU A 69 -3.83 15.60 10.39
N ALA A 70 -2.90 16.57 10.48
CA ALA A 70 -2.84 17.51 11.59
C ALA A 70 -4.07 18.43 11.63
N THR A 71 -4.56 18.93 10.49
CA THR A 71 -5.76 19.80 10.45
C THR A 71 -7.05 19.08 10.84
N ARG A 72 -7.18 17.77 10.61
CA ARG A 72 -8.34 17.01 11.09
C ARG A 72 -8.35 16.83 12.60
N ARG A 73 -7.18 16.63 13.22
CA ARG A 73 -7.06 16.39 14.66
C ARG A 73 -7.52 17.59 15.50
N ASP A 74 -7.33 18.79 14.98
CA ASP A 74 -7.73 20.05 15.64
C ASP A 74 -9.25 20.28 15.59
N ARG A 75 -9.91 19.85 14.52
CA ARG A 75 -11.38 19.94 14.40
C ARG A 75 -12.11 18.99 15.36
N THR A 76 -11.53 17.85 15.69
CA THR A 76 -12.11 16.88 16.63
C THR A 76 -11.86 17.21 18.10
N SER A 77 -11.02 18.21 18.41
CA SER A 77 -10.71 18.61 19.79
C SER A 77 -11.55 19.79 20.29
N LYS A 78 -12.42 20.34 19.43
CA LYS A 78 -13.29 21.50 19.74
C LYS A 78 -14.78 21.14 19.82
N GLU A 79 -15.11 19.86 19.85
CA GLU A 79 -16.46 19.34 20.14
C GLU A 79 -16.50 18.66 21.50
#